data_AF-A0AAV4EYR9-F1
#
_entry.id   AF-A0AAV4EYR9-F1
#
_cell.length_a   1.000
_cell.length_b   1.000
_cell.length_c   1.000
_cell.angle_alpha   90.00
_cell.angle_beta   90.00
_cell.angle_gamma   90.00
#
_symmetry.space_group_name_H-M   'P 1'
#
loop_
_entity.id
_entity.type
_entity.pdbx_description
1 polymer ?
#
loop_
_entity_poly.entity_id
_entity_poly.type
_entity_poly.pdbx_seq_one_letter_code
_entity_poly.pdbx_strand_id
1 'polypeptide(L)'
;MESAVWKKICILLGGILMTTPLSFTHSYGNLLPYLASYFQARMNHMICYVDPLWITTMFRSCFSLAMVFTSSFEHRFGKFPCIIAGAFIMSISVLCSYSAVREPLALTLTFGVTHGIAVGAVYPLTLKLILEMMAAKGGTAVGFSAIGPPLGAKVNIAMAYGVINPSNRDPDLRVGSHVYFSDPEIVHRVPFYFLVMGSLMVVTNIVGVTLLYHGYSSSIHDSFNQVDNATLHGEDQDLIKPADPSSFGEKSSLYPALYSTLKPVNTNYLSTAFKEGQLSEENRARSQDNHSQEKDIDRHREPRKQNEPIYGDLSPKEILLTRPFWLVWLCCFGISHSFYIHLTLFKEYGQLTIANDALLATTAMLGMAGMIIIRPSVGLISDKIGSKLQLSLCAYHPVSL
;
A
#
# COMPACT_ATOMS: atom_id res chain seq x y z
N MET A 1 -1.23 -4.00 -29.33
CA MET A 1 -0.19 -3.58 -28.34
C MET A 1 -0.56 -2.29 -27.62
N GLU A 2 -0.99 -1.24 -28.32
CA GLU A 2 -1.32 0.07 -27.70
C GLU A 2 -2.44 -0.02 -26.64
N SER A 3 -3.47 -0.84 -26.88
CA SER A 3 -4.57 -1.05 -25.91
C SER A 3 -4.10 -1.68 -24.59
N ALA A 4 -3.10 -2.57 -24.63
CA ALA A 4 -2.60 -3.25 -23.45
C ALA A 4 -1.70 -2.34 -22.59
N VAL A 5 -0.90 -1.47 -23.23
CA VAL A 5 -0.06 -0.50 -22.53
C VAL A 5 -0.93 0.56 -21.83
N TRP A 6 -1.97 1.06 -22.51
CA TRP A 6 -2.90 2.02 -21.93
C TRP A 6 -3.58 1.51 -20.66
N LYS A 7 -4.03 0.25 -20.65
CA LYS A 7 -4.67 -0.38 -19.48
C LYS A 7 -3.73 -0.42 -18.27
N LYS A 8 -2.46 -0.80 -18.49
CA LYS A 8 -1.43 -0.80 -17.43
C LYS A 8 -1.17 0.60 -16.89
N ILE A 9 -1.11 1.60 -17.77
CA ILE A 9 -0.96 3.00 -17.35
C ILE A 9 -2.14 3.43 -16.48
N CYS A 10 -3.38 3.07 -16.85
CA CYS A 10 -4.57 3.38 -16.05
C CYS A 10 -4.51 2.75 -14.65
N ILE A 11 -4.17 1.45 -14.55
CA ILE A 11 -4.03 0.76 -13.25
C ILE A 11 -2.94 1.42 -12.40
N LEU A 12 -1.79 1.73 -13.01
CA LEU A 12 -0.67 2.35 -12.31
C LEU A 12 -1.01 3.75 -11.79
N LEU A 13 -1.55 4.62 -12.64
CA LEU A 13 -1.93 5.97 -12.28
C LEU A 13 -3.06 5.98 -11.25
N GLY A 14 -4.11 5.18 -11.47
CA GLY A 14 -5.19 5.02 -10.51
C GLY A 14 -4.69 4.51 -9.16
N GLY A 15 -3.76 3.55 -9.18
CA GLY A 15 -3.12 3.03 -7.99
C GLY A 15 -2.32 4.07 -7.22
N ILE A 16 -1.49 4.87 -7.92
CA ILE A 16 -0.74 5.98 -7.32
C ILE A 16 -1.69 7.00 -6.68
N LEU A 17 -2.79 7.36 -7.36
CA LEU A 17 -3.79 8.28 -6.81
C LEU A 17 -4.45 7.71 -5.55
N MET A 18 -4.83 6.43 -5.56
CA MET A 18 -5.45 5.75 -4.42
C MET A 18 -4.50 5.56 -3.22
N THR A 19 -3.17 5.63 -3.41
CA THR A 19 -2.21 5.62 -2.29
C THR A 19 -1.83 7.00 -1.78
N THR A 20 -2.20 8.09 -2.48
CA THR A 20 -2.01 9.47 -1.98
C THR A 20 -2.61 9.77 -0.61
N PRO A 21 -3.72 9.16 -0.15
CA PRO A 21 -4.30 9.49 1.15
C PRO A 21 -3.40 9.06 2.33
N LEU A 22 -2.48 8.12 2.09
CA LEU A 22 -1.43 7.76 3.03
C LEU A 22 -0.41 8.91 3.26
N SER A 23 -0.47 9.97 2.44
CA SER A 23 0.33 11.19 2.58
C SER A 23 0.29 11.84 3.95
N PHE A 24 -0.82 11.67 4.69
CA PHE A 24 -0.93 12.17 6.05
C PHE A 24 0.27 11.79 6.92
N THR A 25 0.80 10.58 6.74
CA THR A 25 1.98 10.08 7.45
C THR A 25 3.26 10.88 7.20
N HIS A 26 3.34 11.63 6.10
CA HIS A 26 4.49 12.42 5.67
C HIS A 26 4.24 13.94 5.74
N SER A 27 2.99 14.39 5.69
CA SER A 27 2.63 15.81 5.81
C SER A 27 2.25 16.22 7.23
N TYR A 28 2.00 15.29 8.15
CA TYR A 28 1.48 15.63 9.48
C TYR A 28 2.37 16.60 10.26
N GLY A 29 3.69 16.44 10.21
CA GLY A 29 4.58 17.38 10.91
C GLY A 29 4.47 18.81 10.41
N ASN A 30 3.99 19.04 9.19
CA ASN A 30 3.71 20.40 8.71
C ASN A 30 2.40 20.98 9.23
N LEU A 31 1.42 20.11 9.50
CA LEU A 31 0.11 20.47 10.03
C LEU A 31 0.10 20.59 11.55
N LEU A 32 0.97 19.83 12.22
CA LEU A 32 1.04 19.71 13.68
C LEU A 32 1.16 21.07 14.38
N PRO A 33 2.05 22.01 14.00
CA PRO A 33 2.12 23.31 14.65
C PRO A 33 0.83 24.14 14.55
N TYR A 34 0.12 24.05 13.43
CA TYR A 34 -1.15 24.76 13.27
C TYR A 34 -2.26 24.14 14.15
N LEU A 35 -2.33 22.81 14.22
CA LEU A 35 -3.26 22.11 15.11
C LEU A 35 -2.96 22.39 16.58
N ALA A 36 -1.69 22.32 16.96
CA ALA A 36 -1.24 22.62 18.32
C ALA A 36 -1.59 24.07 18.70
N SER A 37 -1.38 25.03 17.80
CA SER A 37 -1.76 26.43 18.00
C SER A 37 -3.27 26.61 18.13
N TYR A 38 -4.05 25.91 17.29
CA TYR A 38 -5.51 25.94 17.35
C TYR A 38 -6.05 25.38 18.67
N PHE A 39 -5.49 24.27 19.15
CA PHE A 39 -5.88 23.70 20.44
C PHE A 39 -5.43 24.57 21.60
N GLN A 40 -4.22 25.12 21.56
CA GLN A 40 -3.74 26.05 22.58
C GLN A 40 -4.66 27.28 22.71
N ALA A 41 -5.06 27.89 21.59
CA ALA A 41 -5.97 29.03 21.58
C ALA A 41 -7.38 28.71 22.12
N ARG A 42 -7.77 27.42 22.11
CA ARG A 42 -9.09 26.95 22.54
C ARG A 42 -9.06 26.17 23.85
N MET A 43 -7.94 26.15 24.57
CA MET A 43 -7.73 25.30 25.75
C MET A 43 -8.86 25.39 26.79
N ASN A 44 -9.39 26.60 27.01
CA ASN A 44 -10.44 26.85 27.99
C ASN A 44 -11.86 26.45 27.54
N HIS A 45 -12.02 26.11 26.26
CA HIS A 45 -13.32 25.76 25.66
C HIS A 45 -13.43 24.28 25.26
N MET A 46 -12.36 23.50 25.45
CA MET A 46 -12.34 22.08 25.11
C MET A 46 -12.85 21.23 26.27
N ILE A 47 -13.58 20.16 25.95
CA ILE A 47 -14.12 19.23 26.96
C ILE A 47 -13.00 18.31 27.47
N CYS A 48 -12.16 17.84 26.56
CA CYS A 48 -11.05 16.93 26.87
C CYS A 48 -9.84 17.31 26.01
N TYR A 49 -8.78 17.77 26.68
CA TYR A 49 -7.51 18.01 26.01
C TYR A 49 -6.78 16.69 25.79
N VAL A 50 -6.36 16.49 24.54
CA VAL A 50 -5.49 15.38 24.15
C VAL A 50 -4.41 15.97 23.27
N ASP A 51 -3.18 15.49 23.45
CA ASP A 51 -2.06 15.93 22.62
C ASP A 51 -2.35 15.65 21.13
N PRO A 52 -2.19 16.65 20.23
CA PRO A 52 -2.44 16.44 18.81
C PRO A 52 -1.66 15.26 18.20
N LEU A 53 -0.54 14.83 18.77
CA LEU A 53 0.18 13.63 18.33
C LEU A 53 -0.65 12.33 18.41
N TRP A 54 -1.71 12.29 19.22
CA TRP A 54 -2.64 11.16 19.24
C TRP A 54 -3.30 10.94 17.89
N ILE A 55 -3.54 12.00 17.11
CA ILE A 55 -4.21 11.91 15.81
C ILE A 55 -3.37 11.05 14.84
N THR A 56 -2.07 11.36 14.69
CA THR A 56 -1.16 10.59 13.83
C THR A 56 -0.85 9.20 14.38
N THR A 57 -0.79 9.06 15.70
CA THR A 57 -0.55 7.77 16.36
C THR A 57 -1.73 6.81 16.15
N MET A 58 -2.96 7.31 16.33
CA MET A 58 -4.19 6.53 16.10
C MET A 58 -4.37 6.21 14.63
N PHE A 59 -4.10 7.17 13.73
CA PHE A 59 -4.09 6.91 12.29
C PHE A 59 -3.18 5.73 11.94
N ARG A 60 -1.91 5.75 12.36
CA ARG A 60 -0.94 4.71 12.01
C ARG A 60 -1.28 3.36 12.62
N SER A 61 -1.75 3.35 13.86
CA SER A 61 -2.17 2.12 14.55
C SER A 61 -3.38 1.48 13.86
N CYS A 62 -4.42 2.25 13.61
CA CYS A 62 -5.64 1.78 12.96
C CYS A 62 -5.43 1.41 11.49
N PHE A 63 -4.61 2.17 10.76
CA PHE A 63 -4.14 1.83 9.42
C PHE A 63 -3.47 0.45 9.39
N SER A 64 -2.50 0.24 10.27
CA SER A 64 -1.72 -1.01 10.31
C SER A 64 -2.60 -2.20 10.67
N LEU A 65 -3.52 -2.02 11.62
CA LEU A 65 -4.46 -3.06 12.03
C LEU A 65 -5.46 -3.40 10.92
N ALA A 66 -6.03 -2.41 10.24
CA ALA A 66 -7.00 -2.62 9.18
C ALA A 66 -6.39 -3.35 7.97
N MET A 67 -5.11 -3.14 7.66
CA MET A 67 -4.42 -3.89 6.61
C MET A 67 -4.47 -5.41 6.84
N VAL A 68 -4.36 -5.87 8.10
CA VAL A 68 -4.37 -7.31 8.45
C VAL A 68 -5.71 -7.96 8.07
N PHE A 69 -6.82 -7.24 8.25
CA PHE A 69 -8.17 -7.77 7.98
C PHE A 69 -8.63 -7.58 6.54
N THR A 70 -7.87 -6.86 5.72
CA THR A 70 -8.27 -6.48 4.36
C THR A 70 -8.56 -7.69 3.47
N SER A 71 -7.77 -8.77 3.59
CA SER A 71 -7.96 -9.99 2.81
C SER A 71 -9.28 -10.69 3.10
N SER A 72 -9.71 -10.70 4.37
CA SER A 72 -11.00 -11.28 4.78
C SER A 72 -12.18 -10.51 4.16
N PHE A 73 -12.09 -9.17 4.14
CA PHE A 73 -13.09 -8.34 3.47
C PHE A 73 -13.10 -8.56 1.96
N GLU A 74 -11.92 -8.66 1.34
CA GLU A 74 -11.78 -8.93 -0.09
C GLU A 74 -12.46 -10.23 -0.48
N HIS A 75 -12.24 -11.31 0.27
CA HIS A 75 -12.85 -12.61 -0.03
C HIS A 75 -14.38 -12.60 0.07
N ARG A 76 -14.94 -11.77 0.97
CA ARG A 76 -16.38 -11.70 1.19
C ARG A 76 -17.10 -10.80 0.19
N PHE A 77 -16.50 -9.65 -0.15
CA PHE A 77 -17.17 -8.59 -0.92
C PHE A 77 -16.53 -8.31 -2.29
N GLY A 78 -15.34 -8.84 -2.54
CA GLY A 78 -14.54 -8.55 -3.73
C GLY A 78 -13.70 -7.26 -3.61
N LYS A 79 -12.76 -7.08 -4.55
CA LYS A 79 -11.79 -5.96 -4.54
C LYS A 79 -12.46 -4.59 -4.66
N PHE A 80 -13.26 -4.37 -5.70
CA PHE A 80 -13.80 -3.04 -6.03
C PHE A 80 -14.85 -2.51 -5.06
N PRO A 81 -15.81 -3.31 -4.57
CA PRO A 81 -16.73 -2.84 -3.54
C PRO A 81 -16.00 -2.37 -2.28
N CYS A 82 -14.97 -3.10 -1.83
CA CYS A 82 -14.13 -2.67 -0.71
C CYS A 82 -13.37 -1.38 -1.01
N ILE A 83 -12.78 -1.23 -2.19
CA ILE A 83 -12.07 -0.01 -2.61
C ILE A 83 -13.02 1.19 -2.63
N ILE A 84 -14.21 1.06 -3.23
CA ILE A 84 -15.21 2.14 -3.35
C ILE A 84 -15.73 2.54 -1.95
N ALA A 85 -16.11 1.57 -1.13
CA ALA A 85 -16.59 1.83 0.23
C ALA A 85 -15.50 2.50 1.09
N GLY A 86 -14.27 2.00 1.02
CA GLY A 86 -13.13 2.60 1.70
C GLY A 86 -12.86 4.03 1.24
N ALA A 87 -12.84 4.29 -0.07
CA ALA A 87 -12.65 5.63 -0.64
C ALA A 87 -13.73 6.64 -0.19
N PHE A 88 -14.98 6.17 -0.08
CA PHE A 88 -16.10 6.96 0.44
C PHE A 88 -15.89 7.32 1.92
N ILE A 89 -15.57 6.32 2.76
CA ILE A 89 -15.30 6.53 4.20
C ILE A 89 -14.10 7.46 4.38
N MET A 90 -13.03 7.27 3.61
CA MET A 90 -11.84 8.13 3.62
C MET A 90 -12.19 9.60 3.34
N SER A 91 -13.07 9.84 2.37
CA SER A 91 -13.45 11.20 1.99
C SER A 91 -14.32 11.86 3.06
N ILE A 92 -15.32 11.12 3.57
CA ILE A 92 -16.20 11.60 4.65
C ILE A 92 -15.41 11.87 5.92
N SER A 93 -14.46 11.01 6.30
CA SER A 93 -13.69 11.20 7.52
C SER A 93 -12.92 12.53 7.51
N VAL A 94 -12.34 12.91 6.36
CA VAL A 94 -11.63 14.20 6.24
C VAL A 94 -12.62 15.37 6.21
N LEU A 95 -13.72 15.28 5.46
CA LEU A 95 -14.71 16.37 5.42
C LEU A 95 -15.36 16.63 6.80
N CYS A 96 -15.73 15.58 7.53
CA CYS A 96 -16.25 15.68 8.90
C CYS A 96 -15.23 16.27 9.90
N SER A 97 -13.93 16.23 9.56
CA SER A 97 -12.88 16.81 10.41
C SER A 97 -12.98 18.34 10.51
N TYR A 98 -13.64 19.02 9.57
CA TYR A 98 -13.96 20.45 9.67
C TYR A 98 -14.72 20.79 10.96
N SER A 99 -15.71 19.97 11.32
CA SER A 99 -16.43 20.11 12.58
C SER A 99 -15.67 19.48 13.75
N ALA A 100 -15.04 18.34 13.52
CA ALA A 100 -14.42 17.55 14.59
C ALA A 100 -13.15 18.20 15.15
N VAL A 101 -12.42 19.00 14.37
CA VAL A 101 -11.21 19.72 14.82
C VAL A 101 -11.47 20.63 16.01
N ARG A 102 -12.72 21.01 16.33
CA ARG A 102 -13.03 21.80 17.53
C ARG A 102 -12.67 21.08 18.83
N GLU A 103 -12.69 19.74 18.83
CA GLU A 103 -12.37 18.90 19.97
C GLU A 103 -11.26 17.90 19.58
N PRO A 104 -10.08 17.89 20.24
CA PRO A 104 -8.95 17.03 19.88
C PRO A 104 -9.31 15.55 19.83
N LEU A 105 -10.12 15.08 20.78
CA LEU A 105 -10.59 13.71 20.82
C LEU A 105 -11.51 13.38 19.63
N ALA A 106 -12.42 14.28 19.27
CA ALA A 106 -13.30 14.08 18.11
C ALA A 106 -12.50 14.04 16.80
N LEU A 107 -11.49 14.89 16.66
CA LEU A 107 -10.58 14.84 15.52
C LEU A 107 -9.76 13.54 15.50
N THR A 108 -9.33 13.05 16.66
CA THR A 108 -8.63 11.77 16.78
C THR A 108 -9.51 10.59 16.34
N LEU A 109 -10.80 10.58 16.67
CA LEU A 109 -11.72 9.51 16.26
C LEU A 109 -12.10 9.59 14.77
N THR A 110 -12.35 10.79 14.26
CA THR A 110 -12.74 11.00 12.86
C THR A 110 -11.55 10.89 11.92
N PHE A 111 -10.51 11.68 12.13
CA PHE A 111 -9.34 11.76 11.25
C PHE A 111 -8.23 10.78 11.61
N GLY A 112 -8.05 10.43 12.88
CA GLY A 112 -7.11 9.40 13.28
C GLY A 112 -7.67 8.01 12.97
N VAL A 113 -8.64 7.57 13.76
CA VAL A 113 -9.17 6.19 13.74
C VAL A 113 -9.91 5.88 12.44
N THR A 114 -10.97 6.62 12.12
CA THR A 114 -11.86 6.27 10.99
C THR A 114 -11.12 6.39 9.66
N HIS A 115 -10.37 7.47 9.45
CA HIS A 115 -9.55 7.63 8.25
C HIS A 115 -8.46 6.55 8.16
N GLY A 116 -7.78 6.25 9.28
CA GLY A 116 -6.75 5.21 9.34
C GLY A 116 -7.28 3.83 8.92
N ILE A 117 -8.42 3.41 9.46
CA ILE A 117 -9.08 2.15 9.08
C ILE A 117 -9.36 2.13 7.58
N ALA A 118 -9.94 3.20 7.05
CA ALA A 118 -10.36 3.25 5.66
C ALA A 118 -9.16 3.23 4.69
N VAL A 119 -8.09 3.98 5.00
CA VAL A 119 -6.82 3.91 4.24
C VAL A 119 -6.21 2.50 4.34
N GLY A 120 -6.24 1.89 5.52
CA GLY A 120 -5.69 0.55 5.76
C GLY A 120 -6.44 -0.55 5.01
N ALA A 121 -7.74 -0.37 4.77
CA ALA A 121 -8.54 -1.29 3.96
C ALA A 121 -8.28 -1.13 2.45
N VAL A 122 -8.05 0.09 1.97
CA VAL A 122 -7.90 0.38 0.53
C VAL A 122 -6.49 0.13 0.02
N TYR A 123 -5.47 0.43 0.82
CA TYR A 123 -4.07 0.38 0.40
C TYR A 123 -3.62 -1.03 -0.05
N PRO A 124 -3.85 -2.13 0.70
CA PRO A 124 -3.41 -3.46 0.29
C PRO A 124 -4.08 -3.94 -1.00
N LEU A 125 -5.37 -3.62 -1.19
CA LEU A 125 -6.12 -3.98 -2.41
C LEU A 125 -5.57 -3.23 -3.63
N THR A 126 -5.27 -1.95 -3.45
CA THR A 126 -4.65 -1.12 -4.50
C THR A 126 -3.28 -1.67 -4.88
N LEU A 127 -2.44 -2.00 -3.89
CA LEU A 127 -1.13 -2.58 -4.12
C LEU A 127 -1.22 -3.94 -4.83
N LYS A 128 -2.19 -4.78 -4.43
CA LYS A 128 -2.47 -6.07 -5.07
C LYS A 128 -2.76 -5.90 -6.57
N LEU A 129 -3.60 -4.95 -6.96
CA LEU A 129 -3.92 -4.68 -8.37
C LEU A 129 -2.68 -4.24 -9.18
N ILE A 130 -1.81 -3.42 -8.60
CA ILE A 130 -0.56 -2.99 -9.26
C ILE A 130 0.42 -4.16 -9.40
N LEU A 131 0.51 -5.03 -8.38
CA LEU A 131 1.34 -6.23 -8.42
C LEU A 131 0.85 -7.25 -9.45
N GLU A 132 -0.46 -7.46 -9.54
CA GLU A 132 -1.08 -8.32 -10.57
C GLU A 132 -0.74 -7.82 -11.99
N MET A 133 -0.68 -6.50 -12.19
CA MET A 133 -0.29 -5.89 -13.47
C MET A 133 1.20 -6.08 -13.82
N MET A 134 2.08 -6.12 -12.82
CA MET A 134 3.55 -6.17 -12.96
C MET A 134 4.15 -7.41 -12.29
N ALA A 135 3.53 -8.58 -12.48
CA ALA A 135 3.91 -9.82 -11.80
C ALA A 135 5.42 -10.17 -11.91
N ALA A 136 6.05 -9.84 -13.04
CA ALA A 136 7.49 -10.10 -13.26
C ALA A 136 8.44 -9.03 -12.65
N LYS A 137 7.92 -7.89 -12.20
CA LYS A 137 8.68 -6.72 -11.73
C LYS A 137 8.08 -6.16 -10.45
N GLY A 138 7.99 -7.01 -9.44
CA GLY A 138 7.33 -6.69 -8.17
C GLY A 138 7.98 -5.52 -7.42
N GLY A 139 9.32 -5.43 -7.42
CA GLY A 139 10.04 -4.32 -6.82
C GLY A 139 9.72 -2.99 -7.51
N THR A 140 9.69 -2.98 -8.83
CA THR A 140 9.27 -1.80 -9.63
C THR A 140 7.83 -1.42 -9.32
N ALA A 141 6.92 -2.39 -9.28
CA ALA A 141 5.50 -2.18 -8.96
C ALA A 141 5.30 -1.50 -7.59
N VAL A 142 5.97 -2.01 -6.56
CA VAL A 142 5.98 -1.42 -5.22
C VAL A 142 6.61 -0.03 -5.23
N GLY A 143 7.74 0.14 -5.94
CA GLY A 143 8.45 1.41 -6.04
C GLY A 143 7.60 2.54 -6.64
N PHE A 144 6.86 2.26 -7.72
CA PHE A 144 5.92 3.23 -8.29
C PHE A 144 4.69 3.45 -7.42
N SER A 145 4.09 2.41 -6.86
CA SER A 145 2.96 2.54 -5.91
C SER A 145 3.33 3.46 -4.73
N ALA A 146 4.58 3.37 -4.28
CA ALA A 146 5.11 4.17 -3.20
C ALA A 146 5.34 5.65 -3.56
N ILE A 147 5.11 6.10 -4.81
CA ILE A 147 5.10 7.53 -5.20
C ILE A 147 3.90 8.26 -4.59
N GLY A 148 2.75 7.60 -4.47
CA GLY A 148 1.50 8.26 -4.06
C GLY A 148 1.60 9.00 -2.73
N PRO A 149 2.10 8.38 -1.64
CA PRO A 149 2.20 9.04 -0.34
C PRO A 149 3.04 10.34 -0.35
N PRO A 150 4.29 10.38 -0.85
CA PRO A 150 5.05 11.64 -0.90
C PRO A 150 4.47 12.65 -1.91
N LEU A 151 3.86 12.20 -3.01
CA LEU A 151 3.15 13.09 -3.94
C LEU A 151 1.99 13.80 -3.25
N GLY A 152 1.12 13.05 -2.58
CA GLY A 152 0.03 13.63 -1.79
C GLY A 152 0.56 14.51 -0.65
N ALA A 153 1.68 14.15 -0.04
CA ALA A 153 2.25 14.90 1.08
C ALA A 153 2.76 16.26 0.62
N LYS A 154 3.46 16.32 -0.52
CA LYS A 154 3.88 17.57 -1.14
C LYS A 154 2.70 18.51 -1.36
N VAL A 155 1.60 17.99 -1.92
CA VAL A 155 0.37 18.77 -2.15
C VAL A 155 -0.26 19.21 -0.83
N ASN A 156 -0.37 18.33 0.16
CA ASN A 156 -0.95 18.66 1.47
C ASN A 156 -0.10 19.66 2.26
N ILE A 157 1.22 19.62 2.14
CA ILE A 157 2.12 20.61 2.76
C ILE A 157 1.90 21.98 2.12
N ALA A 158 1.88 22.06 0.79
CA ALA A 158 1.60 23.29 0.06
C ALA A 158 0.21 23.85 0.42
N MET A 159 -0.79 22.95 0.53
CA MET A 159 -2.16 23.30 0.90
C MET A 159 -2.24 23.79 2.35
N ALA A 160 -1.62 23.10 3.31
CA ALA A 160 -1.61 23.52 4.71
C ALA A 160 -1.02 24.92 4.84
N TYR A 161 0.13 25.16 4.22
CA TYR A 161 0.75 26.48 4.19
C TYR A 161 -0.14 27.53 3.50
N GLY A 162 -0.61 27.26 2.28
CA GLY A 162 -1.37 28.24 1.49
C GLY A 162 -2.77 28.54 2.01
N VAL A 163 -3.42 27.59 2.71
CA VAL A 163 -4.74 27.80 3.30
C VAL A 163 -4.63 28.43 4.69
N ILE A 164 -3.68 27.98 5.51
CA ILE A 164 -3.60 28.38 6.92
C ILE A 164 -2.73 29.62 7.10
N ASN A 165 -1.53 29.65 6.50
CA ASN A 165 -0.55 30.73 6.65
C ASN A 165 -0.02 31.32 5.31
N PRO A 166 -0.89 31.75 4.36
CA PRO A 166 -0.46 32.30 3.07
C PRO A 166 0.40 33.57 3.17
N SER A 167 0.26 34.33 4.26
CA SER A 167 1.01 35.58 4.47
C SER A 167 2.36 35.35 5.16
N ASN A 168 2.75 34.09 5.38
CA ASN A 168 3.99 33.70 6.05
C ASN A 168 4.23 34.40 7.39
N ARG A 169 3.20 34.47 8.23
CA ARG A 169 3.35 35.03 9.59
C ARG A 169 4.18 34.08 10.44
N ASP A 170 5.02 34.65 11.29
CA ASP A 170 5.89 33.90 12.19
C ASP A 170 5.13 33.44 13.45
N PRO A 171 5.51 32.32 14.06
CA PRO A 171 4.95 31.91 15.35
C PRO A 171 5.49 32.82 16.45
N ASP A 172 4.59 33.34 17.29
CA ASP A 172 4.84 34.48 18.19
C ASP A 172 4.64 34.15 19.67
N LEU A 173 3.96 33.04 19.98
CA LEU A 173 3.65 32.64 21.36
C LEU A 173 4.52 31.48 21.82
N ARG A 174 5.34 31.69 22.85
CA ARG A 174 6.12 30.62 23.50
C ARG A 174 5.45 30.17 24.79
N VAL A 175 5.11 28.88 24.90
CA VAL A 175 4.60 28.26 26.13
C VAL A 175 5.44 27.03 26.44
N GLY A 176 6.24 27.11 27.50
CA GLY A 176 7.21 26.07 27.83
C GLY A 176 8.24 25.86 26.72
N SER A 177 8.40 24.62 26.27
CA SER A 177 9.30 24.23 25.17
C SER A 177 8.68 24.34 23.78
N HIS A 178 7.45 24.82 23.64
CA HIS A 178 6.71 24.86 22.38
C HIS A 178 6.48 26.30 21.91
N VAL A 179 6.40 26.48 20.58
CA VAL A 179 6.07 27.75 19.92
C VAL A 179 4.79 27.58 19.13
N TYR A 180 3.89 28.56 19.26
CA TYR A 180 2.55 28.56 18.71
C TYR A 180 2.30 29.84 17.91
N PHE A 181 1.33 29.77 17.01
CA PHE A 181 0.73 30.93 16.35
C PHE A 181 -0.43 31.45 17.20
N SER A 182 -0.31 32.67 17.73
CA SER A 182 -1.39 33.32 18.48
C SER A 182 -2.38 34.07 17.58
N ASP A 183 -1.96 34.34 16.33
CA ASP A 183 -2.73 35.08 15.35
C ASP A 183 -4.12 34.46 15.11
N PRO A 184 -5.22 35.18 15.41
CA PRO A 184 -6.57 34.66 15.27
C PRO A 184 -6.89 34.21 13.84
N GLU A 185 -6.35 34.87 12.82
CA GLU A 185 -6.64 34.54 11.43
C GLU A 185 -6.05 33.18 11.04
N ILE A 186 -4.83 32.86 11.52
CA ILE A 186 -4.19 31.56 11.31
C ILE A 186 -5.00 30.47 12.01
N VAL A 187 -5.35 30.69 13.29
CA VAL A 187 -6.16 29.77 14.09
C VAL A 187 -7.52 29.49 13.43
N HIS A 188 -8.23 30.54 13.00
CA HIS A 188 -9.55 30.38 12.38
C HIS A 188 -9.52 29.69 11.00
N ARG A 189 -8.37 29.66 10.31
CA ARG A 189 -8.19 28.97 9.03
C ARG A 189 -7.98 27.46 9.15
N VAL A 190 -7.58 26.96 10.32
CA VAL A 190 -7.28 25.53 10.54
C VAL A 190 -8.46 24.59 10.19
N PRO A 191 -9.72 24.87 10.58
CA PRO A 191 -10.84 24.02 10.16
C PRO A 191 -11.02 23.98 8.65
N PHE A 192 -10.88 25.12 7.95
CA PHE A 192 -11.08 25.21 6.50
C PHE A 192 -10.10 24.36 5.70
N TYR A 193 -8.89 24.13 6.22
CA TYR A 193 -7.94 23.19 5.63
C TYR A 193 -8.56 21.80 5.42
N PHE A 194 -9.36 21.28 6.36
CA PHE A 194 -10.00 19.97 6.22
C PHE A 194 -11.06 19.94 5.12
N LEU A 195 -11.76 21.05 4.86
CA LEU A 195 -12.69 21.15 3.74
C LEU A 195 -11.97 21.12 2.39
N VAL A 196 -10.87 21.88 2.27
CA VAL A 196 -10.07 21.92 1.03
C VAL A 196 -9.41 20.57 0.78
N MET A 197 -8.78 19.98 1.82
CA MET A 197 -8.15 18.67 1.77
C MET A 197 -9.18 17.58 1.45
N GLY A 198 -10.34 17.58 2.11
CA GLY A 198 -11.42 16.62 1.88
C GLY A 198 -12.01 16.73 0.48
N SER A 199 -12.17 17.94 -0.05
CA SER A 199 -12.66 18.15 -1.42
C SER A 199 -11.67 17.63 -2.46
N LEU A 200 -10.37 17.92 -2.29
CA LEU A 200 -9.33 17.36 -3.15
C LEU A 200 -9.27 15.83 -3.05
N MET A 201 -9.46 15.28 -1.85
CA MET A 201 -9.51 13.85 -1.59
C MET A 201 -10.65 13.17 -2.36
N VAL A 202 -11.85 13.76 -2.35
CA VAL A 202 -13.00 13.26 -3.13
C VAL A 202 -12.65 13.17 -4.61
N VAL A 203 -12.11 14.25 -5.19
CA VAL A 203 -11.72 14.29 -6.60
C VAL A 203 -10.66 13.22 -6.90
N THR A 204 -9.61 13.15 -6.08
CA THR A 204 -8.50 12.21 -6.26
C THR A 204 -8.97 10.77 -6.15
N ASN A 205 -9.85 10.46 -5.20
CA ASN A 205 -10.42 9.13 -5.02
C ASN A 205 -11.34 8.75 -6.17
N ILE A 206 -12.22 9.64 -6.63
CA ILE A 206 -13.11 9.36 -7.78
C ILE A 206 -12.27 9.06 -9.02
N VAL A 207 -11.28 9.89 -9.32
CA VAL A 207 -10.39 9.69 -10.47
C VAL A 207 -9.59 8.39 -10.31
N GLY A 208 -9.00 8.16 -9.13
CA GLY A 208 -8.20 6.98 -8.83
C GLY A 208 -8.99 5.68 -8.98
N VAL A 209 -10.18 5.60 -8.37
CA VAL A 209 -11.07 4.44 -8.50
C VAL A 209 -11.52 4.22 -9.94
N THR A 210 -11.87 5.29 -10.65
CA THR A 210 -12.32 5.20 -12.06
C THR A 210 -11.23 4.63 -12.95
N LEU A 211 -9.98 5.13 -12.81
CA LEU A 211 -8.83 4.63 -13.56
C LEU A 211 -8.50 3.17 -13.23
N LEU A 212 -8.53 2.79 -11.95
CA LEU A 212 -8.33 1.41 -11.52
C LEU A 212 -9.39 0.48 -12.10
N TYR A 213 -10.66 0.86 -12.01
CA TYR A 213 -11.78 0.05 -12.49
C TYR A 213 -11.72 -0.13 -14.00
N HIS A 214 -11.52 0.95 -14.75
CA HIS A 214 -11.43 0.91 -16.21
C HIS A 214 -10.25 0.06 -16.67
N GLY A 215 -9.08 0.23 -16.06
CA GLY A 215 -7.88 -0.53 -16.39
C GLY A 215 -8.03 -2.03 -16.09
N TYR A 216 -8.62 -2.38 -14.94
CA TYR A 216 -8.79 -3.77 -14.51
C TYR A 216 -9.89 -4.50 -15.28
N SER A 217 -11.09 -3.90 -15.42
CA SER A 217 -12.21 -4.51 -16.14
C SER A 217 -11.84 -4.84 -17.59
N SER A 218 -11.13 -3.93 -18.24
CA SER A 218 -10.64 -4.13 -19.60
C SER A 218 -9.56 -5.21 -19.71
N SER A 219 -8.81 -5.50 -18.64
CA SER A 219 -7.82 -6.57 -18.62
C SER A 219 -8.48 -7.95 -18.50
N ILE A 220 -9.55 -8.05 -17.70
CA ILE A 220 -10.33 -9.27 -17.54
C ILE A 220 -11.00 -9.66 -18.87
N HIS A 221 -11.63 -8.69 -19.55
CA HIS A 221 -12.34 -8.95 -20.80
C HIS A 221 -11.40 -9.50 -21.90
N ASP A 222 -10.18 -8.96 -22.02
CA ASP A 222 -9.18 -9.48 -22.97
C ASP A 222 -8.78 -10.92 -22.64
N SER A 223 -8.64 -11.26 -21.35
CA SER A 223 -8.28 -12.61 -20.93
C SER A 223 -9.37 -13.63 -21.27
N PHE A 224 -10.64 -13.26 -21.09
CA PHE A 224 -11.77 -14.11 -21.49
C PHE A 224 -11.83 -14.31 -23.01
N ASN A 225 -11.74 -13.23 -23.79
CA ASN A 225 -11.77 -13.33 -25.25
C ASN A 225 -10.61 -14.17 -25.81
N GLN A 226 -9.45 -14.16 -25.14
CA GLN A 226 -8.30 -14.96 -25.55
C GLN A 226 -8.47 -16.46 -25.25
N VAL A 227 -9.14 -16.80 -24.14
CA VAL A 227 -9.52 -18.18 -23.81
C VAL A 227 -10.60 -18.68 -24.77
N ASP A 228 -11.63 -17.89 -25.04
CA ASP A 228 -12.70 -18.28 -25.96
C ASP A 228 -12.16 -18.53 -27.38
N ASN A 229 -11.29 -17.66 -27.88
CA ASN A 229 -10.64 -17.85 -29.19
C ASN A 229 -9.68 -19.05 -29.23
N ALA A 230 -8.99 -19.37 -28.12
CA ALA A 230 -8.15 -20.56 -28.03
C ALA A 230 -8.97 -21.86 -27.97
N THR A 231 -10.16 -21.80 -27.38
CA THR A 231 -11.09 -22.94 -27.29
C THR A 231 -11.75 -23.19 -28.64
N LEU A 232 -12.16 -22.14 -29.35
CA LEU A 232 -12.74 -22.19 -30.70
C LEU A 232 -11.74 -22.65 -31.79
N HIS A 233 -10.44 -22.42 -31.60
CA HIS A 233 -9.41 -22.96 -32.50
C HIS A 233 -8.90 -24.36 -32.08
N GLY A 234 -9.32 -24.87 -30.92
CA GLY A 234 -8.97 -26.20 -30.41
C GLY A 234 -9.98 -27.30 -30.77
N GLU A 235 -11.19 -26.93 -31.17
CA GLU A 235 -12.26 -27.84 -31.61
C GLU A 235 -12.68 -27.50 -33.05
N ASP A 236 -11.82 -27.84 -34.02
CA ASP A 236 -12.21 -28.36 -35.35
C ASP A 236 -11.00 -28.42 -36.30
N GLN A 237 -10.36 -29.60 -36.34
CA GLN A 237 -9.78 -30.08 -37.60
C GLN A 237 -10.16 -31.53 -37.92
N ASP A 238 -11.20 -32.10 -37.30
CA ASP A 238 -11.82 -33.33 -37.79
C ASP A 238 -13.29 -33.44 -37.35
N LEU A 239 -14.16 -33.50 -38.36
CA LEU A 239 -15.56 -33.95 -38.34
C LEU A 239 -16.61 -33.04 -37.68
N ILE A 240 -17.32 -32.22 -38.48
CA ILE A 240 -18.79 -32.10 -38.45
C ILE A 240 -19.31 -31.63 -39.84
N LYS A 241 -20.26 -32.40 -40.41
CA LYS A 241 -21.09 -32.01 -41.56
C LYS A 241 -22.16 -30.99 -41.13
N PRO A 242 -22.64 -30.09 -42.01
CA PRO A 242 -23.65 -29.11 -41.62
C PRO A 242 -25.03 -29.78 -41.44
N ALA A 243 -25.68 -29.51 -40.32
CA ALA A 243 -27.10 -29.78 -40.11
C ALA A 243 -27.87 -28.46 -39.93
N ASP A 244 -29.08 -28.47 -40.48
CA ASP A 244 -30.11 -27.45 -40.71
C ASP A 244 -30.22 -26.23 -39.75
N PRO A 245 -30.52 -25.02 -40.26
CA PRO A 245 -30.78 -23.83 -39.45
C PRO A 245 -32.29 -23.68 -39.17
N SER A 246 -32.78 -24.28 -38.09
CA SER A 246 -34.13 -23.99 -37.60
C SER A 246 -34.29 -24.17 -36.08
N SER A 247 -33.68 -23.28 -35.30
CA SER A 247 -34.12 -22.99 -33.92
C SER A 247 -33.43 -21.73 -33.36
N PHE A 248 -33.69 -20.58 -33.98
CA PHE A 248 -33.39 -19.29 -33.36
C PHE A 248 -34.56 -18.94 -32.44
N GLY A 249 -34.37 -19.07 -31.13
CA GLY A 249 -35.37 -18.72 -30.14
C GLY A 249 -34.75 -18.52 -28.76
N GLU A 250 -34.95 -17.31 -28.23
CA GLU A 250 -34.84 -16.95 -26.81
C GLU A 250 -33.45 -16.63 -26.20
N LYS A 251 -32.97 -15.42 -26.53
CA LYS A 251 -32.07 -14.64 -25.66
C LYS A 251 -32.91 -14.01 -24.54
N SER A 252 -32.71 -14.39 -23.28
CA SER A 252 -32.84 -13.52 -22.08
C SER A 252 -33.02 -14.35 -20.80
N SER A 253 -31.91 -14.80 -20.17
CA SER A 253 -31.87 -15.17 -18.74
C SER A 253 -30.50 -15.64 -18.22
N LEU A 254 -29.48 -15.80 -19.07
CA LEU A 254 -28.24 -16.51 -18.71
C LEU A 254 -27.14 -15.64 -18.06
N TYR A 255 -27.49 -14.68 -17.20
CA TYR A 255 -26.50 -13.80 -16.54
C TYR A 255 -26.24 -14.07 -15.05
N PRO A 256 -27.11 -14.76 -14.27
CA PRO A 256 -26.75 -15.17 -12.90
C PRO A 256 -26.16 -16.59 -12.79
N ALA A 257 -26.36 -17.47 -13.78
CA ALA A 257 -25.99 -18.89 -13.69
C ALA A 257 -24.56 -19.22 -14.16
N LEU A 258 -23.89 -18.32 -14.90
CA LEU A 258 -22.52 -18.56 -15.39
C LEU A 258 -21.45 -18.22 -14.35
N TYR A 259 -21.80 -17.43 -13.32
CA TYR A 259 -20.90 -17.07 -12.23
C TYR A 259 -20.62 -18.23 -11.26
N SER A 260 -21.52 -19.23 -11.19
CA SER A 260 -21.34 -20.43 -10.35
C SER A 260 -20.58 -21.57 -11.04
N THR A 261 -20.36 -21.48 -12.36
CA THR A 261 -19.86 -22.61 -13.18
C THR A 261 -18.47 -22.35 -13.77
N LEU A 262 -17.97 -21.12 -13.68
CA LEU A 262 -16.58 -20.79 -14.01
C LEU A 262 -15.65 -21.24 -12.88
N LYS A 263 -15.08 -22.44 -13.03
CA LYS A 263 -13.92 -22.89 -12.24
C LYS A 263 -12.86 -21.79 -12.22
N PRO A 264 -12.25 -21.47 -11.07
CA PRO A 264 -11.19 -20.48 -11.01
C PRO A 264 -10.05 -20.91 -11.95
N VAL A 265 -9.63 -19.96 -12.78
CA VAL A 265 -8.48 -20.07 -13.68
C VAL A 265 -7.25 -20.50 -12.86
N ASN A 266 -6.88 -21.75 -13.09
CA ASN A 266 -5.55 -22.35 -12.99
C ASN A 266 -4.57 -21.75 -11.95
N THR A 267 -4.75 -22.14 -10.68
CA THR A 267 -3.76 -21.98 -9.59
C THR A 267 -2.69 -23.09 -9.58
N ASN A 268 -2.21 -23.55 -10.74
CA ASN A 268 -1.20 -24.62 -10.84
C ASN A 268 0.25 -24.21 -10.47
N TYR A 269 0.43 -23.14 -9.68
CA TYR A 269 1.68 -22.93 -8.94
C TYR A 269 1.53 -23.22 -7.44
N LEU A 270 0.30 -23.25 -6.90
CA LEU A 270 0.02 -23.59 -5.50
C LEU A 270 -0.46 -25.04 -5.32
N SER A 271 -1.08 -25.64 -6.35
CA SER A 271 -1.57 -27.04 -6.28
C SER A 271 -0.48 -28.10 -6.48
N THR A 272 0.60 -27.79 -7.21
CA THR A 272 1.70 -28.72 -7.50
C THR A 272 2.55 -28.96 -6.25
N ALA A 273 2.81 -27.91 -5.48
CA ALA A 273 3.49 -28.00 -4.19
C ALA A 273 2.72 -28.84 -3.14
N PHE A 274 1.39 -28.82 -3.19
CA PHE A 274 0.54 -29.60 -2.28
C PHE A 274 0.40 -31.08 -2.68
N LYS A 275 0.48 -31.40 -3.98
CA LYS A 275 0.42 -32.79 -4.47
C LYS A 275 1.75 -33.54 -4.41
N GLU A 276 2.87 -32.85 -4.59
CA GLU A 276 4.21 -33.46 -4.43
C GLU A 276 4.50 -33.86 -2.97
N GLY A 277 3.92 -33.14 -2.00
CA GLY A 277 4.00 -33.50 -0.58
C GLY A 277 3.26 -34.80 -0.22
N GLN A 278 2.13 -35.10 -0.86
CA GLN A 278 1.35 -36.31 -0.57
C GLN A 278 1.89 -37.55 -1.30
N LEU A 279 2.42 -37.40 -2.54
CA LEU A 279 3.08 -38.51 -3.24
C LEU A 279 4.40 -38.94 -2.58
N SER A 280 5.05 -38.05 -1.82
CA SER A 280 6.29 -38.36 -1.11
C SER A 280 6.08 -39.17 0.17
N GLU A 281 4.90 -39.12 0.81
CA GLU A 281 4.58 -39.95 1.98
C GLU A 281 4.13 -41.35 1.57
N GLU A 282 3.38 -41.49 0.48
CA GLU A 282 2.90 -42.79 -0.01
C GLU A 282 4.02 -43.66 -0.60
N ASN A 283 5.03 -43.05 -1.23
CA ASN A 283 6.23 -43.76 -1.72
C ASN A 283 7.23 -44.13 -0.62
N ARG A 284 7.16 -43.48 0.55
CA ARG A 284 8.01 -43.78 1.72
C ARG A 284 7.54 -45.03 2.47
N ALA A 285 6.25 -45.35 2.41
CA ALA A 285 5.68 -46.57 3.00
C ALA A 285 5.87 -47.83 2.13
N ARG A 286 6.15 -47.67 0.82
CA ARG A 286 6.32 -48.80 -0.13
C ARG A 286 7.77 -49.23 -0.40
N SER A 287 8.76 -48.48 0.06
CA SER A 287 10.17 -48.71 -0.28
C SER A 287 10.98 -49.42 0.81
N GLN A 288 10.35 -49.94 1.86
CA GLN A 288 11.03 -50.66 2.94
C GLN A 288 11.15 -52.18 2.75
N ASP A 289 10.66 -52.74 1.63
CA ASP A 289 10.51 -54.20 1.49
C ASP A 289 11.21 -54.86 0.30
N ASN A 290 12.07 -54.17 -0.47
CA ASN A 290 12.76 -54.83 -1.58
C ASN A 290 14.27 -54.55 -1.65
N HIS A 291 15.00 -55.60 -1.30
CA HIS A 291 16.27 -56.06 -1.86
C HIS A 291 17.54 -55.22 -1.67
N SER A 292 18.29 -55.63 -0.65
CA SER A 292 19.75 -55.69 -0.66
C SER A 292 20.22 -56.79 -1.63
N GLN A 293 20.71 -56.43 -2.80
CA GLN A 293 21.77 -57.13 -3.53
C GLN A 293 22.06 -56.33 -4.80
N GLU A 294 23.19 -55.62 -4.83
CA GLU A 294 24.24 -55.78 -5.85
C GLU A 294 25.32 -54.70 -5.62
N LYS A 295 26.58 -55.15 -5.67
CA LYS A 295 27.80 -54.39 -5.41
C LYS A 295 28.41 -53.92 -6.72
N ASP A 296 29.17 -52.84 -6.57
CA ASP A 296 30.40 -52.47 -7.30
C ASP A 296 30.32 -51.72 -8.64
N ILE A 297 31.29 -50.80 -8.76
CA ILE A 297 31.77 -50.03 -9.93
C ILE A 297 30.96 -48.73 -10.14
N ASP A 298 31.48 -47.50 -9.93
CA ASP A 298 32.65 -46.93 -10.60
C ASP A 298 33.10 -45.57 -10.01
N ARG A 299 34.25 -45.14 -10.52
CA ARG A 299 35.22 -44.13 -10.08
C ARG A 299 34.79 -42.66 -10.07
N HIS A 300 35.47 -41.93 -9.17
CA HIS A 300 35.88 -40.52 -9.23
C HIS A 300 34.93 -39.49 -9.88
N ARG A 301 34.12 -38.85 -9.03
CA ARG A 301 33.72 -37.46 -9.23
C ARG A 301 33.70 -36.77 -7.87
N GLU A 302 34.61 -35.82 -7.67
CA GLU A 302 34.59 -34.98 -6.46
C GLU A 302 33.23 -34.27 -6.36
N PRO A 303 32.52 -34.38 -5.22
CA PRO A 303 31.33 -33.58 -5.01
C PRO A 303 31.75 -32.14 -4.77
N ARG A 304 31.50 -31.29 -5.76
CA ARG A 304 31.49 -29.83 -5.62
C ARG A 304 30.55 -29.50 -4.45
N LYS A 305 31.10 -29.04 -3.33
CA LYS A 305 30.35 -28.58 -2.15
C LYS A 305 29.38 -27.45 -2.56
N GLN A 306 28.16 -27.80 -2.95
CA GLN A 306 27.01 -26.90 -2.92
C GLN A 306 26.40 -26.98 -1.53
N ASN A 307 27.05 -26.33 -0.57
CA ASN A 307 26.42 -25.94 0.68
C ASN A 307 25.88 -24.51 0.50
N GLU A 308 24.85 -24.34 -0.33
CA GLU A 308 23.94 -23.22 -0.12
C GLU A 308 22.79 -23.77 0.73
N PRO A 309 22.54 -23.25 1.94
CA PRO A 309 21.35 -23.61 2.67
C PRO A 309 20.17 -23.08 1.86
N ILE A 310 19.48 -23.99 1.19
CA ILE A 310 18.11 -23.79 0.74
C ILE A 310 17.35 -23.48 2.03
N TYR A 311 17.07 -22.20 2.28
CA TYR A 311 16.02 -21.82 3.21
C TYR A 311 14.74 -22.43 2.63
N GLY A 312 14.44 -23.68 3.02
CA GLY A 312 13.17 -24.31 2.75
C GLY A 312 12.05 -23.44 3.33
N ASP A 313 10.82 -23.70 2.91
CA ASP A 313 9.61 -23.03 3.39
C ASP A 313 9.46 -23.18 4.91
N LEU A 314 10.19 -22.36 5.67
CA LEU A 314 10.12 -22.28 7.11
C LEU A 314 8.71 -21.81 7.46
N SER A 315 8.05 -22.55 8.34
CA SER A 315 6.79 -22.13 8.93
C SER A 315 6.96 -20.77 9.61
N PRO A 316 5.94 -19.90 9.67
CA PRO A 316 6.03 -18.62 10.38
C PRO A 316 6.58 -18.74 11.80
N LYS A 317 6.25 -19.84 12.50
CA LYS A 317 6.78 -20.13 13.85
C LYS A 317 8.28 -20.40 13.85
N GLU A 318 8.79 -21.08 12.82
CA GLU A 318 10.21 -21.39 12.68
C GLU A 318 11.01 -20.15 12.29
N ILE A 319 10.46 -19.28 11.43
CA ILE A 319 11.07 -17.99 11.06
C ILE A 319 11.31 -17.12 12.31
N LEU A 320 10.36 -17.09 13.24
CA LEU A 320 10.48 -16.34 14.51
C LEU A 320 11.63 -16.83 15.41
N LEU A 321 12.08 -18.07 15.23
CA LEU A 321 13.22 -18.62 15.98
C LEU A 321 14.57 -18.29 15.32
N THR A 322 14.57 -17.77 14.09
CA THR A 322 15.80 -17.48 13.36
C THR A 322 16.42 -16.13 13.78
N ARG A 323 17.75 -16.09 13.93
CA ARG A 323 18.48 -14.83 14.21
C ARG A 323 18.33 -13.77 13.11
N PRO A 324 18.38 -14.11 11.81
CA PRO A 324 18.21 -13.12 10.74
C PRO A 324 16.87 -12.37 10.81
N PHE A 325 15.79 -13.04 11.21
CA PHE A 325 14.49 -12.40 11.38
C PHE A 325 14.56 -11.23 12.39
N TRP A 326 15.12 -11.48 13.58
CA TRP A 326 15.21 -10.45 14.62
C TRP A 326 16.15 -9.30 14.25
N LEU A 327 17.22 -9.57 13.50
CA LEU A 327 18.11 -8.53 12.99
C LEU A 327 17.39 -7.61 11.99
N VAL A 328 16.67 -8.19 11.02
CA VAL A 328 15.88 -7.41 10.05
C VAL A 328 14.75 -6.66 10.74
N TRP A 329 14.06 -7.30 11.69
CA TRP A 329 12.99 -6.68 12.46
C TRP A 329 13.51 -5.46 13.24
N LEU A 330 14.64 -5.59 13.93
CA LEU A 330 15.23 -4.50 14.70
C LEU A 330 15.66 -3.34 13.80
N CYS A 331 16.24 -3.62 12.63
CA CYS A 331 16.57 -2.61 11.63
C CYS A 331 15.30 -1.90 11.12
N CYS A 332 14.27 -2.66 10.74
CA CYS A 332 12.99 -2.11 10.29
C CYS A 332 12.32 -1.27 11.39
N PHE A 333 12.37 -1.71 12.64
CA PHE A 333 11.86 -0.97 13.80
C PHE A 333 12.60 0.36 13.97
N GLY A 334 13.94 0.34 14.02
CA GLY A 334 14.76 1.54 14.18
C GLY A 334 14.56 2.55 13.05
N ILE A 335 14.52 2.08 11.80
CA ILE A 335 14.26 2.93 10.63
C ILE A 335 12.85 3.51 10.69
N SER A 336 11.84 2.69 10.97
CA SER A 336 10.44 3.13 11.03
C SER A 336 10.22 4.13 12.15
N HIS A 337 10.83 3.91 13.31
CA HIS A 337 10.78 4.81 14.44
C HIS A 337 11.44 6.16 14.13
N SER A 338 12.66 6.13 13.59
CA SER A 338 13.40 7.35 13.23
C SER A 338 12.64 8.16 12.17
N PHE A 339 12.10 7.47 11.17
CA PHE A 339 11.26 8.06 10.13
C PHE A 339 9.98 8.68 10.69
N TYR A 340 9.34 8.02 11.67
CA TYR A 340 8.16 8.54 12.35
C TYR A 340 8.44 9.84 13.12
N ILE A 341 9.49 9.85 13.95
CA ILE A 341 9.91 11.06 14.69
C ILE A 341 10.19 12.19 13.71
N HIS A 342 11.00 11.92 12.67
CA HIS A 342 11.42 12.95 11.74
C HIS A 342 10.22 13.57 11.01
N LEU A 343 9.35 12.76 10.39
CA LEU A 343 8.21 13.29 9.64
C LEU A 343 7.14 13.96 10.50
N THR A 344 7.07 13.61 11.79
CA THR A 344 6.06 14.14 12.70
C THR A 344 6.54 15.41 13.41
N LEU A 345 7.81 15.49 13.80
CA LEU A 345 8.29 16.54 14.70
C LEU A 345 9.29 17.51 14.05
N PHE A 346 9.76 17.29 12.82
CA PHE A 346 10.82 18.13 12.25
C PHE A 346 10.46 19.62 12.22
N LYS A 347 9.19 19.98 11.93
CA LYS A 347 8.76 21.38 11.83
C LYS A 347 8.62 22.01 13.21
N GLU A 348 8.07 21.28 14.16
CA GLU A 348 7.92 21.74 15.54
C GLU A 348 9.29 22.04 16.17
N TYR A 349 10.27 21.15 16.00
CA TYR A 349 11.65 21.43 16.42
C TYR A 349 12.30 22.54 15.58
N GLY A 350 12.05 22.57 14.28
CA GLY A 350 12.57 23.60 13.38
C GLY A 350 12.12 25.01 13.78
N GLN A 351 10.87 25.16 14.24
CA GLN A 351 10.31 26.44 14.68
C GLN A 351 10.94 27.01 15.95
N LEU A 352 11.68 26.20 16.71
CA LEU A 352 12.45 26.70 17.87
C LEU A 352 13.55 27.66 17.43
N THR A 353 14.12 27.45 16.24
CA THR A 353 15.27 28.20 15.70
C THR A 353 14.94 28.99 14.44
N ILE A 354 13.99 28.53 13.62
CA ILE A 354 13.61 29.12 12.34
C ILE A 354 12.17 29.62 12.43
N ALA A 355 11.97 30.93 12.48
CA ALA A 355 10.64 31.53 12.52
C ALA A 355 9.89 31.39 11.18
N ASN A 356 10.63 31.41 10.06
CA ASN A 356 10.07 31.43 8.72
C ASN A 356 9.37 30.11 8.35
N ASP A 357 8.04 30.13 8.37
CA ASP A 357 7.18 28.99 8.12
C ASP A 357 7.26 28.47 6.67
N ALA A 358 7.35 29.38 5.69
CA ALA A 358 7.51 29.05 4.27
C ALA A 358 8.80 28.28 4.00
N LEU A 359 9.89 28.63 4.69
CA LEU A 359 11.17 27.93 4.56
C LEU A 359 11.06 26.48 5.03
N LEU A 360 10.41 26.25 6.17
CA LEU A 360 10.19 24.91 6.72
C LEU A 360 9.25 24.08 5.83
N ALA A 361 8.17 24.68 5.33
CA ALA A 361 7.26 24.03 4.39
C ALA A 361 7.96 23.67 3.06
N THR A 362 8.77 24.58 2.52
CA THR A 362 9.53 24.37 1.28
C THR A 362 10.57 23.27 1.44
N THR A 363 11.26 23.23 2.58
CA THR A 363 12.21 22.16 2.91
C THR A 363 11.53 20.80 2.90
N ALA A 364 10.35 20.69 3.51
CA ALA A 364 9.58 19.45 3.51
C ALA A 364 9.12 19.07 2.09
N MET A 365 8.65 20.03 1.29
CA MET A 365 8.26 19.79 -0.10
C MET A 365 9.42 19.31 -0.98
N LEU A 366 10.62 19.85 -0.79
CA LEU A 366 11.84 19.38 -1.47
C LEU A 366 12.19 17.95 -1.06
N GLY A 367 12.09 17.63 0.23
CA GLY A 367 12.24 16.25 0.72
C GLY A 367 11.25 15.29 0.07
N MET A 368 9.98 15.68 -0.04
CA MET A 368 8.96 14.89 -0.74
C MET A 368 9.26 14.72 -2.24
N ALA A 369 9.78 15.75 -2.91
CA ALA A 369 10.20 15.66 -4.30
C ALA A 369 11.35 14.64 -4.49
N GLY A 370 12.33 14.63 -3.58
CA GLY A 370 13.38 13.60 -3.57
C GLY A 370 12.81 12.19 -3.41
N MET A 371 11.85 12.00 -2.49
CA MET A 371 11.20 10.70 -2.26
C MET A 371 10.43 10.18 -3.47
N ILE A 372 9.78 11.07 -4.24
CA ILE A 372 9.08 10.72 -5.48
C ILE A 372 10.04 10.11 -6.52
N ILE A 373 11.30 10.58 -6.58
CA ILE A 373 12.31 10.10 -7.53
C ILE A 373 13.01 8.84 -7.00
N ILE A 374 13.35 8.81 -5.71
CA ILE A 374 14.13 7.73 -5.11
C ILE A 374 13.32 6.43 -5.07
N ARG A 375 12.02 6.46 -4.73
CA ARG A 375 11.23 5.25 -4.51
C ARG A 375 11.12 4.33 -5.74
N PRO A 376 10.80 4.83 -6.95
CA PRO A 376 10.83 4.00 -8.16
C PRO A 376 12.23 3.48 -8.49
N SER A 377 13.26 4.30 -8.27
CA SER A 377 14.65 3.93 -8.50
C SER A 377 15.07 2.74 -7.63
N VAL A 378 14.72 2.77 -6.35
CA VAL A 378 14.92 1.66 -5.40
C VAL A 378 14.21 0.40 -5.87
N GLY A 379 12.97 0.51 -6.36
CA GLY A 379 12.21 -0.61 -6.90
C GLY A 379 12.85 -1.25 -8.14
N LEU A 380 13.30 -0.42 -9.08
CA LEU A 380 14.02 -0.86 -10.29
C LEU A 380 15.34 -1.55 -9.97
N ILE A 381 16.09 -1.03 -8.99
CA ILE A 381 17.33 -1.63 -8.51
C ILE A 381 17.03 -2.97 -7.83
N SER A 382 15.96 -3.05 -7.03
CA SER A 382 15.54 -4.27 -6.34
C SER A 382 15.27 -5.42 -7.31
N ASP A 383 14.58 -5.14 -8.43
CA ASP A 383 14.30 -6.14 -9.47
C ASP A 383 15.55 -6.59 -10.23
N LYS A 384 16.61 -5.76 -10.30
CA LYS A 384 17.86 -6.11 -11.01
C LYS A 384 18.84 -6.90 -10.16
N ILE A 385 18.99 -6.51 -8.88
CA ILE A 385 20.05 -6.99 -7.99
C ILE A 385 19.52 -8.10 -7.07
N GLY A 386 18.19 -8.23 -6.95
CA GLY A 386 17.53 -9.11 -6.00
C GLY A 386 17.45 -8.48 -4.61
N SER A 387 16.32 -8.69 -3.94
CA SER A 387 16.01 -8.09 -2.62
C SER A 387 17.00 -8.49 -1.51
N LYS A 388 17.59 -9.69 -1.61
CA LYS A 388 18.57 -10.22 -0.64
C LYS A 388 19.88 -9.43 -0.64
N LEU A 389 20.45 -9.17 -1.82
CA LEU A 389 21.71 -8.42 -1.96
C LEU A 389 21.53 -6.94 -1.62
N GLN A 390 20.34 -6.38 -1.88
CA GLN A 390 19.99 -5.02 -1.46
C GLN A 390 19.96 -4.87 0.08
N LEU A 391 19.36 -5.83 0.79
CA LEU A 391 19.38 -5.87 2.25
C LEU A 391 20.80 -6.05 2.80
N SER A 392 21.62 -6.90 2.15
CA SER A 392 23.04 -7.07 2.52
C SER A 392 23.87 -5.80 2.31
N LEU A 393 23.63 -5.03 1.25
CA LEU A 393 24.32 -3.75 1.01
C LEU A 393 23.95 -2.70 2.06
N CYS A 394 22.70 -2.67 2.52
CA CYS A 394 22.28 -1.78 3.63
C CYS A 394 22.86 -2.19 4.99
N ALA A 395 23.18 -3.49 5.16
CA ALA A 395 23.73 -4.05 6.39
C ALA A 395 25.26 -4.17 6.38
N TYR A 396 25.93 -3.84 5.27
CA TYR A 396 27.39 -3.97 5.13
C TYR A 396 28.09 -2.82 5.84
N HIS A 397 28.25 -2.96 7.16
CA HIS A 397 29.40 -2.38 7.84
C HIS A 397 30.55 -3.37 7.68
N PRO A 398 31.73 -2.98 7.14
CA PRO A 398 32.89 -3.83 7.23
C PRO A 398 33.24 -3.93 8.72
N VAL A 399 32.92 -5.05 9.35
CA VAL A 399 33.55 -5.45 10.61
C VAL A 399 34.83 -6.16 10.20
N SER A 400 35.85 -5.35 9.93
CA SER A 400 37.25 -5.76 9.94
C SER A 400 37.92 -4.98 11.06
N LEU A 401 37.91 -5.57 12.25
CA LEU A 401 38.86 -5.35 13.35
C LEU A 401 38.98 -6.65 14.14
#